data_AF-A0A1Y3EMN6-F1
#
_entry.id   AF-A0A1Y3EMN6-F1
#
_cell.length_a   1.000
_cell.length_b   1.000
_cell.length_c   1.000
_cell.angle_alpha   90.00
_cell.angle_beta   90.00
_cell.angle_gamma   90.00
#
_symmetry.space_group_name_H-M   'P 1'
#
loop_
_entity.id
_entity.type
_entity.pdbx_description
1 polymer ?
#
loop_
_entity_poly.entity_id
_entity_poly.type
_entity_poly.pdbx_seq_one_letter_code
_entity_poly.pdbx_strand_id
1 'polypeptide(L)'
;MNYYLFVVQEAQILDLTQVSDVRSGCWLKDSKAPPDFELRFTGSRESLESRAVTVVSGVDFVNLNFTCFIAEEATIAQEWKIAMMKVLKNFRVAHVCPMTCLLKHWKMLSLSLNANRKIPVKNIVRTFISGRTEKFIIQCLVDSRLCEGKNLEIDPEKFTFDTFYHLCVRICPRPEIQELFSQIAGSEEFITVAQLISFLNEKQRDPRLNEILYPECDKSKAMIVLRKYEQVEEHVNQEKLYYDGFLRFMMSEDNAPMLYDRIELNQDMDQPLSDYLINSSHNTYLTGRQFGGRSSVEMYRQVLLSGCRCIELDCWDGTSGVGKDEPIITHGKAMCTDILFKDVIAAIKETAFVTSVYPVILSFENHCSKKNQLKMAAYCMKIFGDMLLSSPLSSHPLEPGVPLPSPNQLKGKILIKSKRLNPDVEKQELEQFLKKGQLDEDVEEVSENPEVDETPGTDSTTDGKCYIYINMFKEL
;
A
#
# COMPACT_ATOMS: atom_id res chain seq x y z
N MET A 1 -11.20 -4.11 -9.47
CA MET A 1 -11.41 -5.16 -8.46
C MET A 1 -10.33 -6.18 -8.73
N ASN A 2 -9.27 -6.20 -7.92
CA ASN A 2 -7.95 -6.60 -8.42
C ASN A 2 -7.50 -7.88 -7.70
N TYR A 3 -7.42 -8.99 -8.44
CA TYR A 3 -6.88 -10.26 -7.98
C TYR A 3 -6.05 -10.89 -9.09
N TYR A 4 -5.02 -11.62 -8.69
CA TYR A 4 -4.30 -12.52 -9.57
C TYR A 4 -4.51 -13.96 -9.08
N LEU A 5 -4.80 -14.85 -10.03
CA LEU A 5 -5.00 -16.27 -9.80
C LEU A 5 -3.72 -17.01 -10.18
N PHE A 6 -3.11 -17.71 -9.23
CA PHE A 6 -2.01 -18.65 -9.53
C PHE A 6 -2.63 -20.03 -9.73
N VAL A 7 -2.45 -20.70 -10.87
CA VAL A 7 -2.94 -22.08 -11.05
C VAL A 7 -1.77 -23.05 -11.04
N VAL A 8 -1.49 -23.64 -9.87
CA VAL A 8 -0.66 -24.84 -9.74
C VAL A 8 -1.36 -25.82 -8.80
N GLN A 9 -2.28 -26.63 -9.34
CA GLN A 9 -3.14 -27.62 -8.64
C GLN A 9 -4.06 -27.09 -7.51
N GLU A 10 -3.62 -26.14 -6.69
CA GLU A 10 -4.39 -25.31 -5.76
C GLU A 10 -4.15 -23.83 -6.09
N ALA A 11 -5.22 -23.03 -6.07
CA ALA A 11 -5.10 -21.61 -6.33
C ALA A 11 -4.47 -20.88 -5.15
N GLN A 12 -3.34 -20.21 -5.38
CA GLN A 12 -2.89 -19.18 -4.44
C GLN A 12 -3.54 -17.84 -4.81
N ILE A 13 -3.72 -16.95 -3.84
CA ILE A 13 -4.33 -15.63 -4.04
C ILE A 13 -3.52 -14.63 -3.24
N LEU A 14 -3.06 -13.57 -3.91
CA LEU A 14 -2.43 -12.43 -3.26
C LEU A 14 -3.45 -11.30 -3.11
N ASP A 15 -3.67 -10.87 -1.88
CA ASP A 15 -4.49 -9.68 -1.61
C ASP A 15 -3.66 -8.42 -1.91
N LEU A 16 -4.03 -7.71 -2.97
CA LEU A 16 -3.31 -6.52 -3.39
C LEU A 16 -3.42 -5.34 -2.41
N THR A 17 -4.33 -5.40 -1.43
CA THR A 17 -4.33 -4.38 -0.35
C THR A 17 -3.21 -4.59 0.66
N GLN A 18 -2.54 -5.74 0.62
CA GLN A 18 -1.36 -6.03 1.44
C GLN A 18 -0.06 -5.79 0.66
N VAL A 19 -0.14 -5.45 -0.63
CA VAL A 19 1.05 -5.16 -1.43
C VAL A 19 1.47 -3.71 -1.20
N SER A 20 2.71 -3.51 -0.78
CA SER A 20 3.26 -2.17 -0.55
C SER A 20 4.12 -1.69 -1.71
N ASP A 21 4.73 -2.58 -2.49
CA ASP A 21 5.66 -2.22 -3.57
C ASP A 21 5.73 -3.27 -4.70
N VAL A 22 6.12 -2.83 -5.89
CA VAL A 22 6.39 -3.68 -7.06
C VAL A 22 7.63 -3.19 -7.80
N ARG A 23 8.66 -4.05 -7.86
CA ARG A 23 10.00 -3.73 -8.36
C ARG A 23 10.32 -4.48 -9.63
N SER A 24 11.13 -3.87 -10.49
CA SER A 24 11.83 -4.59 -11.57
C SER A 24 13.09 -5.22 -11.01
N GLY A 25 13.62 -6.26 -11.65
CA GLY A 25 15.03 -6.62 -11.51
C GLY A 25 15.48 -7.23 -10.19
N CYS A 26 14.63 -7.26 -9.15
CA CYS A 26 15.05 -7.73 -7.83
C CYS A 26 15.03 -9.27 -7.77
N TRP A 27 15.95 -9.89 -8.53
CA TRP A 27 16.36 -11.27 -8.40
C TRP A 27 17.18 -11.39 -7.13
N LEU A 28 16.61 -12.06 -6.11
CA LEU A 28 17.32 -12.34 -4.87
C LEU A 28 18.48 -13.30 -5.17
N LYS A 29 19.68 -12.76 -5.41
CA LYS A 29 20.91 -13.55 -5.66
C LYS A 29 21.21 -14.55 -4.54
N ASP A 30 20.79 -14.27 -3.31
CA ASP A 30 21.00 -15.12 -2.13
C ASP A 30 20.07 -16.33 -2.06
N SER A 31 19.07 -16.38 -2.94
CA SER A 31 18.14 -17.48 -2.99
C SER A 31 18.70 -18.48 -4.00
N LYS A 32 19.20 -19.64 -3.51
CA LYS A 32 19.66 -20.75 -4.35
C LYS A 32 18.51 -21.12 -5.27
N ALA A 33 18.49 -20.54 -6.46
CA ALA A 33 17.58 -20.99 -7.49
C ALA A 33 17.90 -22.47 -7.72
N PRO A 34 16.89 -23.34 -7.89
CA PRO A 34 17.12 -24.73 -8.22
C PRO A 34 18.15 -24.80 -9.36
N PRO A 35 19.08 -25.77 -9.35
CA PRO A 35 20.12 -25.88 -10.38
C PRO A 35 19.56 -25.84 -11.83
N ASP A 36 18.33 -26.30 -12.00
CA ASP A 36 17.62 -26.35 -13.28
C ASP A 36 16.87 -25.05 -13.63
N PHE A 37 16.84 -24.06 -12.74
CA PHE A 37 16.05 -22.84 -12.91
C PHE A 37 16.57 -22.01 -14.08
N GLU A 38 17.87 -21.70 -14.11
CA GLU A 38 18.48 -20.99 -15.24
C GLU A 38 18.33 -21.80 -16.54
N LEU A 39 18.53 -23.13 -16.47
CA LEU A 39 18.36 -24.07 -17.59
C LEU A 39 16.96 -24.01 -18.21
N ARG A 40 15.89 -23.84 -17.42
CA ARG A 40 14.51 -23.67 -17.92
C ARG A 40 14.29 -22.39 -18.71
N PHE A 41 15.18 -21.41 -18.59
CA PHE A 41 15.05 -20.09 -19.20
C PHE A 41 16.18 -19.74 -20.17
N THR A 42 17.08 -20.68 -20.46
CA THR A 42 18.23 -20.55 -21.38
C THR A 42 17.88 -20.18 -22.82
N GLY A 43 16.59 -20.17 -23.20
CA GLY A 43 16.13 -19.83 -24.56
C GLY A 43 15.93 -18.34 -24.83
N SER A 44 15.88 -17.48 -23.82
CA SER A 44 15.68 -16.03 -24.00
C SER A 44 17.02 -15.30 -24.23
N ARG A 45 17.04 -14.33 -25.14
CA ARG A 45 18.17 -13.40 -25.33
C ARG A 45 18.26 -12.34 -24.22
N GLU A 46 17.24 -12.24 -23.37
CA GLU A 46 17.10 -11.25 -22.31
C GLU A 46 17.55 -11.80 -20.95
N SER A 47 18.14 -10.96 -20.10
CA SER A 47 18.57 -11.36 -18.76
C SER A 47 17.37 -11.73 -17.88
N LEU A 48 17.56 -12.66 -16.92
CA LEU A 48 16.51 -13.00 -15.94
C LEU A 48 16.05 -11.77 -15.16
N GLU A 49 16.98 -10.89 -14.83
CA GLU A 49 16.73 -9.62 -14.14
C GLU A 49 15.76 -8.72 -14.92
N SER A 50 15.97 -8.55 -16.22
CA SER A 50 15.07 -7.74 -17.07
C SER A 50 13.65 -8.29 -17.16
N ARG A 51 13.46 -9.58 -16.86
CA ARG A 51 12.17 -10.28 -16.88
C ARG A 51 11.58 -10.49 -15.49
N ALA A 52 12.26 -10.04 -14.44
CA ALA A 52 11.83 -10.23 -13.05
C ALA A 52 10.94 -9.09 -12.57
N VAL A 53 9.84 -9.45 -11.91
CA VAL A 53 8.96 -8.56 -11.16
C VAL A 53 8.88 -9.06 -9.73
N THR A 54 9.31 -8.23 -8.78
CA THR A 54 9.25 -8.56 -7.35
C THR A 54 8.13 -7.79 -6.69
N VAL A 55 7.16 -8.51 -6.14
CA VAL A 55 6.03 -7.97 -5.40
C VAL A 55 6.33 -8.09 -3.91
N VAL A 56 6.28 -6.94 -3.22
CA VAL A 56 6.49 -6.86 -1.77
C VAL A 56 5.12 -6.73 -1.10
N SER A 57 4.80 -7.67 -0.22
CA SER A 57 3.52 -7.69 0.50
C SER A 57 3.71 -7.94 1.99
N GLY A 58 2.83 -7.41 2.82
CA GLY A 58 2.94 -7.55 4.26
C GLY A 58 1.71 -7.03 4.97
N VAL A 59 1.53 -7.48 6.22
CA VAL A 59 0.50 -6.95 7.11
C VAL A 59 0.92 -5.63 7.75
N ASP A 60 2.22 -5.38 7.80
CA ASP A 60 2.85 -4.16 8.30
C ASP A 60 4.20 -3.93 7.58
N PHE A 61 4.90 -2.86 7.93
CA PHE A 61 6.16 -2.45 7.27
C PHE A 61 7.37 -3.32 7.64
N VAL A 62 7.24 -4.21 8.62
CA VAL A 62 8.35 -5.01 9.15
C VAL A 62 8.24 -6.46 8.67
N ASN A 63 7.02 -7.02 8.69
CA ASN A 63 6.72 -8.39 8.33
C ASN A 63 6.39 -8.49 6.84
N LEU A 64 7.42 -8.38 6.02
CA LEU A 64 7.32 -8.39 4.56
C LEU A 64 7.58 -9.77 3.96
N ASN A 65 6.83 -10.07 2.90
CA ASN A 65 7.00 -11.19 2.00
C ASN A 65 7.43 -10.66 0.63
N PHE A 66 8.43 -11.30 0.04
CA PHE A 66 8.93 -10.96 -1.29
C PHE A 66 8.57 -12.11 -2.22
N THR A 67 7.71 -11.84 -3.20
CA THR A 67 7.35 -12.81 -4.24
C THR A 67 7.92 -12.36 -5.58
N CYS A 68 8.83 -13.15 -6.15
CA CYS A 68 9.44 -12.86 -7.43
C CYS A 68 8.76 -13.67 -8.55
N PHE A 69 8.37 -12.97 -9.61
CA PHE A 69 7.79 -13.51 -10.82
C PHE A 69 8.74 -13.29 -12.00
N ILE A 70 8.99 -14.33 -12.79
CA ILE A 70 9.77 -14.22 -14.02
C ILE A 70 8.83 -14.32 -15.21
N ALA A 71 8.73 -13.25 -15.97
CA ALA A 71 7.94 -13.20 -17.20
C ALA A 71 8.64 -13.90 -18.36
N GLU A 72 7.89 -14.27 -19.40
CA GLU A 72 8.47 -14.82 -20.64
C GLU A 72 9.35 -13.79 -21.36
N GLU A 73 8.90 -12.53 -21.39
CA GLU A 73 9.58 -11.38 -22.02
C GLU A 73 9.70 -10.21 -21.04
N ALA A 74 10.74 -9.38 -21.21
CA ALA A 74 10.96 -8.19 -20.37
C ALA A 74 9.84 -7.15 -20.53
N THR A 75 9.24 -7.09 -21.72
CA THR A 75 8.05 -6.28 -22.02
C THR A 75 6.88 -6.62 -21.10
N ILE A 76 6.59 -7.91 -20.92
CA ILE A 76 5.52 -8.41 -20.06
C ILE A 76 5.80 -8.06 -18.59
N ALA A 77 7.04 -8.26 -18.12
CA ALA A 77 7.44 -7.87 -16.77
C ALA A 77 7.17 -6.38 -16.50
N GLN A 78 7.51 -5.53 -17.46
CA GLN A 78 7.31 -4.09 -17.37
C GLN A 78 5.81 -3.70 -17.41
N GLU A 79 5.01 -4.33 -18.28
CA GLU A 79 3.57 -4.12 -18.33
C GLU A 79 2.89 -4.48 -16.99
N TRP A 80 3.28 -5.61 -16.40
CA TRP A 80 2.78 -6.05 -15.10
C TRP A 80 3.13 -5.10 -13.98
N LYS A 81 4.39 -4.66 -13.92
CA LYS A 81 4.82 -3.65 -12.95
C LYS A 81 3.98 -2.39 -13.06
N ILE A 82 3.81 -1.85 -14.28
CA ILE A 82 3.03 -0.63 -14.51
C ILE A 82 1.56 -0.84 -14.09
N ALA A 83 0.95 -1.95 -14.47
CA ALA A 83 -0.44 -2.27 -14.15
C ALA A 83 -0.66 -2.42 -12.63
N MET A 84 0.21 -3.17 -11.94
CA MET A 84 0.12 -3.33 -10.50
C MET A 84 0.37 -2.00 -9.77
N MET A 85 1.36 -1.22 -10.17
CA MET A 85 1.61 0.10 -9.58
C MET A 85 0.43 1.06 -9.77
N LYS A 86 -0.29 1.00 -10.90
CA LYS A 86 -1.52 1.77 -11.12
C LYS A 86 -2.62 1.36 -10.14
N VAL A 87 -2.73 0.07 -9.84
CA VAL A 87 -3.65 -0.44 -8.81
C VAL A 87 -3.27 0.07 -7.43
N LEU A 88 -2.00 0.02 -7.05
CA LEU A 88 -1.53 0.43 -5.72
C LEU A 88 -1.68 1.94 -5.48
N LYS A 89 -1.59 2.75 -6.53
CA LYS A 89 -1.83 4.20 -6.45
C LYS A 89 -3.31 4.57 -6.28
N ASN A 90 -4.23 3.61 -6.33
CA ASN A 90 -5.65 3.87 -6.13
C ASN A 90 -6.01 3.89 -4.63
N PHE A 91 -5.92 5.07 -4.02
CA PHE A 91 -6.23 5.27 -2.60
C PHE A 91 -7.68 4.92 -2.22
N ARG A 92 -8.62 4.90 -3.18
CA ARG A 92 -10.02 4.52 -2.92
C ARG A 92 -10.14 3.05 -2.50
N VAL A 93 -9.16 2.21 -2.85
CA VAL A 93 -9.15 0.78 -2.48
C VAL A 93 -9.04 0.60 -0.95
N ALA A 94 -8.44 1.55 -0.23
CA ALA A 94 -8.37 1.51 1.23
C ALA A 94 -9.70 1.91 1.91
N HIS A 95 -10.64 2.52 1.17
CA HIS A 95 -11.89 3.08 1.69
C HIS A 95 -13.13 2.48 1.02
N VAL A 96 -13.05 1.20 0.66
CA VAL A 96 -14.14 0.46 0.04
C VAL A 96 -15.31 0.25 1.01
N CYS A 97 -16.55 0.32 0.50
CA CYS A 97 -17.74 0.13 1.30
C CYS A 97 -17.93 -1.35 1.72
N PRO A 98 -18.75 -1.64 2.75
CA PRO A 98 -19.00 -3.02 3.19
C PRO A 98 -19.45 -3.96 2.07
N MET A 99 -20.27 -3.49 1.13
CA MET A 99 -20.70 -4.28 -0.03
C MET A 99 -19.51 -4.68 -0.92
N THR A 100 -18.58 -3.76 -1.18
CA THR A 100 -17.36 -4.06 -1.92
C THR A 100 -16.45 -5.02 -1.14
N CYS A 101 -16.38 -4.93 0.19
CA CYS A 101 -15.67 -5.91 1.01
C CYS A 101 -16.28 -7.32 0.89
N LEU A 102 -17.62 -7.44 0.89
CA LEU A 102 -18.29 -8.72 0.67
C LEU A 102 -18.00 -9.27 -0.73
N LEU A 103 -18.09 -8.42 -1.75
CA LEU A 103 -17.77 -8.79 -3.12
C LEU A 103 -16.30 -9.21 -3.25
N LYS A 104 -15.41 -8.53 -2.50
CA LYS A 104 -13.99 -8.84 -2.42
C LYS A 104 -13.78 -10.27 -1.87
N HIS A 105 -14.44 -10.56 -0.76
CA HIS A 105 -14.35 -11.84 -0.09
C HIS A 105 -14.96 -12.98 -0.91
N TRP A 106 -16.11 -12.73 -1.53
CA TRP A 106 -16.75 -13.66 -2.46
C TRP A 106 -15.81 -14.04 -3.59
N LYS A 107 -15.18 -13.05 -4.23
CA LYS A 107 -14.27 -13.29 -5.36
C LYS A 107 -13.10 -14.15 -4.92
N MET A 108 -12.49 -13.87 -3.77
CA MET A 108 -11.43 -14.70 -3.19
C MET A 108 -11.89 -16.16 -2.99
N LEU A 109 -13.06 -16.38 -2.37
CA LEU A 109 -13.62 -17.72 -2.17
C LEU A 109 -13.88 -18.44 -3.51
N SER A 110 -14.41 -17.72 -4.50
CA SER A 110 -14.71 -18.26 -5.83
C SER A 110 -13.46 -18.68 -6.62
N LEU A 111 -12.32 -18.06 -6.32
CA LEU A 111 -11.02 -18.35 -6.95
C LEU A 111 -10.23 -19.41 -6.20
N SER A 112 -10.56 -19.67 -4.92
CA SER A 112 -9.90 -20.64 -4.05
C SER A 112 -10.39 -22.08 -4.33
N LEU A 113 -10.13 -22.57 -5.54
CA LEU A 113 -10.55 -23.87 -6.02
C LEU A 113 -9.56 -24.98 -5.58
N ASN A 114 -10.09 -26.16 -5.31
CA ASN A 114 -9.28 -27.36 -5.12
C ASN A 114 -8.90 -28.02 -6.46
N ALA A 115 -8.20 -29.16 -6.39
CA ALA A 115 -7.79 -29.93 -7.57
C ALA A 115 -8.97 -30.37 -8.47
N ASN A 116 -10.18 -30.50 -7.92
CA ASN A 116 -11.41 -30.82 -8.66
C ASN A 116 -12.08 -29.60 -9.30
N ARG A 117 -11.45 -28.41 -9.21
CA ARG A 117 -12.02 -27.12 -9.62
C ARG A 117 -13.34 -26.78 -8.92
N LYS A 118 -13.50 -27.21 -7.66
CA LYS A 118 -14.65 -26.89 -6.81
C LYS A 118 -14.23 -26.03 -5.62
N ILE A 119 -15.16 -25.25 -5.09
CA ILE A 119 -14.94 -24.40 -3.90
C ILE A 119 -15.07 -25.28 -2.64
N PRO A 120 -14.03 -25.41 -1.81
CA PRO A 120 -14.12 -26.19 -0.58
C PRO A 120 -15.03 -25.51 0.44
N VAL A 121 -16.03 -26.23 0.97
CA VAL A 121 -16.94 -25.74 2.03
C VAL A 121 -16.16 -25.27 3.27
N LYS A 122 -15.04 -25.92 3.59
CA LYS A 122 -14.15 -25.52 4.69
C LYS A 122 -13.70 -24.05 4.60
N ASN A 123 -13.53 -23.51 3.39
CA ASN A 123 -13.11 -22.13 3.18
C ASN A 123 -14.25 -21.15 3.55
N ILE A 124 -15.49 -21.52 3.24
CA ILE A 124 -16.67 -20.75 3.65
C ILE A 124 -16.88 -20.86 5.16
N VAL A 125 -16.76 -22.06 5.74
CA VAL A 125 -16.89 -22.26 7.20
C VAL A 125 -15.91 -21.36 7.95
N ARG A 126 -14.63 -21.33 7.55
CA ARG A 126 -13.60 -20.45 8.15
C ARG A 126 -13.98 -18.97 8.14
N THR A 127 -14.77 -18.52 7.17
CA THR A 127 -15.23 -17.13 7.08
C THR A 127 -16.14 -16.74 8.25
N PHE A 128 -16.98 -17.68 8.73
CA PHE A 128 -18.05 -17.38 9.69
C PHE A 128 -17.87 -18.03 11.07
N ILE A 129 -16.86 -18.91 11.22
CA ILE A 129 -16.68 -19.74 12.43
C ILE A 129 -16.42 -18.93 13.70
N SER A 130 -15.96 -17.67 13.58
CA SER A 130 -15.73 -16.78 14.72
C SER A 130 -17.03 -16.35 15.41
N GLY A 131 -18.16 -16.34 14.69
CA GLY A 131 -19.46 -15.86 15.20
C GLY A 131 -20.60 -16.89 15.14
N ARG A 132 -20.40 -18.03 14.47
CA ARG A 132 -21.42 -19.07 14.25
C ARG A 132 -20.79 -20.45 14.31
N THR A 133 -21.60 -21.45 14.68
CA THR A 133 -21.14 -22.84 14.73
C THR A 133 -21.02 -23.41 13.31
N GLU A 134 -20.04 -24.29 13.09
CA GLU A 134 -19.86 -24.99 11.82
C GLU A 134 -21.14 -25.68 11.34
N LYS A 135 -21.84 -26.37 12.25
CA LYS A 135 -23.12 -27.04 11.97
C LYS A 135 -24.17 -26.07 11.41
N PHE A 136 -24.29 -24.87 11.98
CA PHE A 136 -25.24 -23.86 11.51
C PHE A 136 -24.85 -23.32 10.13
N ILE A 137 -23.56 -23.09 9.89
CA ILE A 137 -23.06 -22.61 8.59
C ILE A 137 -23.34 -23.65 7.49
N ILE A 138 -23.05 -24.92 7.75
CA ILE A 138 -23.32 -26.02 6.82
C ILE A 138 -24.83 -26.13 6.55
N GLN A 139 -25.68 -26.00 7.57
CA GLN A 139 -27.13 -26.00 7.37
C GLN A 139 -27.57 -24.87 6.42
N CYS A 140 -27.05 -23.65 6.60
CA CYS A 140 -27.36 -22.52 5.73
C CYS A 140 -26.93 -22.77 4.26
N LEU A 141 -25.79 -23.46 4.05
CA LEU A 141 -25.31 -23.83 2.72
C LEU A 141 -26.23 -24.87 2.05
N VAL A 142 -26.67 -25.88 2.81
CA VAL A 142 -27.63 -26.89 2.35
C VAL A 142 -28.98 -26.24 2.01
N ASP A 143 -29.50 -25.37 2.88
CA ASP A 143 -30.76 -24.66 2.66
C ASP A 143 -30.69 -23.72 1.44
N SER A 144 -29.50 -23.24 1.09
CA SER A 144 -29.23 -22.44 -0.10
C SER A 144 -28.93 -23.27 -1.35
N ARG A 145 -29.03 -24.62 -1.25
CA ARG A 145 -28.75 -25.57 -2.34
C ARG A 145 -27.34 -25.45 -2.93
N LEU A 146 -26.39 -24.98 -2.12
CA LEU A 146 -24.99 -24.81 -2.53
C LEU A 146 -24.17 -26.10 -2.40
N CYS A 147 -24.49 -26.93 -1.40
CA CYS A 147 -23.87 -28.24 -1.19
C CYS A 147 -24.89 -29.27 -0.73
N GLU A 148 -24.58 -30.56 -0.92
CA GLU A 148 -25.46 -31.68 -0.56
C GLU A 148 -24.81 -32.55 0.53
N GLY A 149 -25.42 -32.59 1.72
CA GLY A 149 -25.09 -33.57 2.77
C GLY A 149 -23.60 -33.64 3.13
N LYS A 150 -22.94 -34.77 2.80
CA LYS A 150 -21.52 -35.04 3.09
C LYS A 150 -20.55 -34.46 2.05
N ASN A 151 -21.03 -33.96 0.90
CA ASN A 151 -20.17 -33.34 -0.11
C ASN A 151 -19.80 -31.92 0.34
N LEU A 152 -18.55 -31.77 0.80
CA LEU A 152 -17.98 -30.51 1.30
C LEU A 152 -17.39 -29.65 0.17
N GLU A 153 -18.02 -29.66 -1.00
CA GLU A 153 -17.59 -28.94 -2.21
C GLU A 153 -18.78 -28.21 -2.85
N ILE A 154 -18.52 -27.04 -3.43
CA ILE A 154 -19.52 -26.19 -4.08
C ILE A 154 -19.10 -25.94 -5.53
N ASP A 155 -20.08 -25.95 -6.44
CA ASP A 155 -19.86 -25.61 -7.84
C ASP A 155 -19.66 -24.09 -8.01
N PRO A 156 -18.53 -23.62 -8.60
CA PRO A 156 -18.29 -22.19 -8.79
C PRO A 156 -19.43 -21.47 -9.53
N GLU A 157 -20.08 -22.13 -10.50
CA GLU A 157 -21.19 -21.56 -11.27
C GLU A 157 -22.43 -21.26 -10.40
N LYS A 158 -22.67 -22.07 -9.35
CA LYS A 158 -23.79 -21.88 -8.43
C LYS A 158 -23.51 -20.81 -7.36
N PHE A 159 -22.23 -20.55 -7.11
CA PHE A 159 -21.78 -19.61 -6.08
C PHE A 159 -21.65 -18.19 -6.65
N THR A 160 -22.76 -17.63 -7.12
CA THR A 160 -22.80 -16.23 -7.58
C THR A 160 -22.67 -15.26 -6.41
N PHE A 161 -22.38 -13.99 -6.70
CA PHE A 161 -22.30 -12.97 -5.65
C PHE A 161 -23.62 -12.80 -4.90
N ASP A 162 -24.75 -12.84 -5.61
CA ASP A 162 -26.06 -12.69 -5.00
C ASP A 162 -26.39 -13.86 -4.04
N THR A 163 -26.05 -15.09 -4.43
CA THR A 163 -26.18 -16.25 -3.54
C THR A 163 -25.30 -16.10 -2.29
N PHE A 164 -24.07 -15.60 -2.45
CA PHE A 164 -23.18 -15.33 -1.31
C PHE A 164 -23.69 -14.20 -0.42
N TYR A 165 -24.20 -13.11 -1.00
CA TYR A 165 -24.81 -12.00 -0.27
C TYR A 165 -25.98 -12.50 0.60
N HIS A 166 -26.91 -13.27 0.03
CA HIS A 166 -28.03 -13.82 0.79
C HIS A 166 -27.58 -14.82 1.86
N LEU A 167 -26.50 -15.58 1.61
CA LEU A 167 -25.87 -16.42 2.61
C LEU A 167 -25.33 -15.59 3.78
N CYS A 168 -24.63 -14.48 3.50
CA CYS A 168 -24.14 -13.55 4.52
C CYS A 168 -25.28 -12.97 5.37
N VAL A 169 -26.36 -12.49 4.74
CA VAL A 169 -27.52 -11.95 5.45
C VAL A 169 -28.19 -12.99 6.34
N ARG A 170 -28.28 -14.25 5.87
CA ARG A 170 -28.85 -15.35 6.66
C ARG A 170 -27.97 -15.76 7.84
N ILE A 171 -26.66 -15.88 7.62
CA ILE A 171 -25.72 -16.31 8.66
C ILE A 171 -25.53 -15.19 9.70
N CYS A 172 -25.46 -13.94 9.24
CA CYS A 172 -25.19 -12.74 10.02
C CYS A 172 -26.34 -11.72 9.86
N PRO A 173 -27.54 -11.99 10.43
CA PRO A 173 -28.64 -11.05 10.40
C PRO A 173 -28.27 -9.74 11.09
N ARG A 174 -28.89 -8.64 10.63
CA ARG A 174 -28.61 -7.25 11.05
C ARG A 174 -29.83 -6.65 11.77
N PRO A 175 -30.14 -7.09 13.01
CA PRO A 175 -31.33 -6.63 13.74
C PRO A 175 -31.35 -5.11 13.96
N GLU A 176 -30.19 -4.46 14.08
CA GLU A 176 -30.06 -3.02 14.23
C GLU A 176 -30.45 -2.25 12.96
N ILE A 177 -30.17 -2.81 11.77
CA ILE A 177 -30.60 -2.20 10.50
C ILE A 177 -32.09 -2.47 10.26
N GLN A 178 -32.58 -3.64 10.69
CA GLN A 178 -34.00 -3.96 10.67
C GLN A 178 -34.80 -3.00 11.56
N GLU A 179 -34.31 -2.70 12.76
CA GLU A 179 -34.95 -1.74 13.66
C GLU A 179 -34.99 -0.34 13.04
N LEU A 180 -33.87 0.13 12.48
CA LEU A 180 -33.81 1.41 11.77
C LEU A 180 -34.80 1.45 10.58
N PHE A 181 -34.86 0.39 9.78
CA PHE A 181 -35.80 0.28 8.67
C PHE A 181 -37.25 0.41 9.16
N SER A 182 -37.61 -0.33 10.21
CA SER A 182 -38.96 -0.27 10.80
C SER A 182 -39.29 1.11 11.36
N GLN A 183 -38.33 1.83 11.94
CA GLN A 183 -38.52 3.20 12.42
C GLN A 183 -38.84 4.18 11.28
N ILE A 184 -38.24 3.98 10.09
CA ILE A 184 -38.46 4.83 8.92
C ILE A 184 -39.78 4.45 8.22
N ALA A 185 -40.01 3.16 8.00
CA ALA A 185 -41.18 2.62 7.30
C ALA A 185 -42.48 2.80 8.12
N GLY A 186 -42.38 2.79 9.45
CA GLY A 186 -43.52 2.91 10.35
C GLY A 186 -44.31 1.61 10.40
N SER A 187 -45.59 1.66 10.00
CA SER A 187 -46.46 0.47 9.93
C SER A 187 -46.38 -0.28 8.60
N GLU A 188 -45.72 0.30 7.60
CA GLU A 188 -45.59 -0.29 6.27
C GLU A 188 -44.41 -1.26 6.20
N GLU A 189 -44.45 -2.20 5.25
CA GLU A 189 -43.34 -3.14 4.98
C GLU A 189 -42.24 -2.54 4.08
N PHE A 190 -42.39 -1.28 3.65
CA PHE A 190 -41.53 -0.59 2.71
C PHE A 190 -41.34 0.89 3.10
N ILE A 191 -40.26 1.48 2.61
CA ILE A 191 -39.98 2.92 2.69
C ILE A 191 -40.47 3.59 1.40
N THR A 192 -41.30 4.62 1.53
CA THR A 192 -41.72 5.48 0.41
C THR A 192 -40.62 6.45 0.01
N VAL A 193 -40.68 7.01 -1.20
CA VAL A 193 -39.72 8.04 -1.64
C VAL A 193 -39.71 9.26 -0.71
N ALA A 194 -40.85 9.68 -0.18
CA ALA A 194 -40.92 10.80 0.76
C ALA A 194 -40.18 10.49 2.08
N GLN A 195 -40.37 9.29 2.63
CA GLN A 195 -39.64 8.82 3.81
C GLN A 195 -38.14 8.69 3.53
N LEU A 196 -37.75 8.20 2.34
CA LEU A 196 -36.35 8.11 1.94
C LEU A 196 -35.70 9.50 1.84
N ILE A 197 -36.38 10.49 1.26
CA ILE A 197 -35.90 11.89 1.20
C ILE A 197 -35.66 12.43 2.62
N SER A 198 -36.66 12.29 3.50
CA SER A 198 -36.55 12.74 4.90
C SER A 198 -35.39 12.05 5.61
N PHE A 199 -35.26 10.73 5.46
CA PHE A 199 -34.13 9.99 6.03
C PHE A 199 -32.76 10.49 5.52
N LEU A 200 -32.62 10.69 4.20
CA LEU A 200 -31.36 11.15 3.61
C LEU A 200 -30.99 12.57 4.06
N ASN A 201 -31.97 13.47 4.16
CA ASN A 201 -31.72 14.86 4.52
C ASN A 201 -31.62 15.09 6.04
N GLU A 202 -32.33 14.33 6.86
CA GLU A 202 -32.40 14.57 8.32
C GLU A 202 -31.49 13.64 9.14
N LYS A 203 -31.23 12.42 8.65
CA LYS A 203 -30.44 11.42 9.40
C LYS A 203 -29.07 11.16 8.79
N GLN A 204 -28.97 11.11 7.47
CA GLN A 204 -27.70 10.79 6.79
C GLN A 204 -26.85 12.02 6.47
N ARG A 205 -27.45 13.22 6.42
CA ARG A 205 -26.74 14.46 6.10
C ARG A 205 -26.01 15.04 7.32
N ASP A 206 -24.77 15.47 7.12
CA ASP A 206 -24.07 16.30 8.09
C ASP A 206 -24.67 17.72 8.08
N PRO A 207 -25.26 18.19 9.20
CA PRO A 207 -25.96 19.49 9.26
C PRO A 207 -25.02 20.69 9.11
N ARG A 208 -23.69 20.49 9.15
CA ARG A 208 -22.69 21.55 8.94
C ARG A 208 -22.41 21.82 7.47
N LEU A 209 -22.87 20.96 6.57
CA LEU A 209 -22.62 21.10 5.13
C LEU A 209 -23.44 22.23 4.54
N ASN A 210 -22.76 23.10 3.77
CA ASN A 210 -23.40 24.19 3.07
C ASN A 210 -24.41 23.65 2.02
N GLU A 211 -25.64 24.14 2.07
CA GLU A 211 -26.74 23.67 1.22
C GLU A 211 -26.57 24.03 -0.27
N ILE A 212 -25.79 25.06 -0.60
CA ILE A 212 -25.53 25.44 -2.00
C ILE A 212 -24.49 24.50 -2.60
N LEU A 213 -23.40 24.23 -1.87
CA LEU A 213 -22.34 23.33 -2.32
C LEU A 213 -22.75 21.86 -2.25
N TYR A 214 -23.59 21.50 -1.27
CA TYR A 214 -24.10 20.16 -1.05
C TYR A 214 -25.63 20.20 -0.99
N PRO A 215 -26.33 20.31 -2.15
CA PRO A 215 -27.78 20.42 -2.17
C PRO A 215 -28.48 19.21 -1.58
N GLU A 216 -29.60 19.46 -0.93
CA GLU A 216 -30.46 18.43 -0.35
C GLU A 216 -30.88 17.37 -1.39
N CYS A 217 -31.23 16.20 -0.88
CA CYS A 217 -31.83 15.14 -1.65
C CYS A 217 -33.25 15.55 -2.07
N ASP A 218 -33.53 15.49 -3.37
CA ASP A 218 -34.87 15.68 -3.91
C ASP A 218 -35.44 14.34 -4.41
N LYS A 219 -36.66 14.37 -4.97
CA LYS A 219 -37.30 13.18 -5.53
C LYS A 219 -36.45 12.52 -6.61
N SER A 220 -35.76 13.29 -7.45
CA SER A 220 -34.95 12.73 -8.54
C SER A 220 -33.77 11.93 -7.98
N LYS A 221 -33.02 12.51 -7.03
CA LYS A 221 -31.90 11.85 -6.35
C LYS A 221 -32.34 10.62 -5.54
N ALA A 222 -33.45 10.73 -4.80
CA ALA A 222 -33.98 9.59 -4.04
C ALA A 222 -34.39 8.42 -4.97
N MET A 223 -34.96 8.72 -6.14
CA MET A 223 -35.28 7.70 -7.13
C MET A 223 -34.04 7.04 -7.77
N ILE A 224 -32.91 7.76 -7.87
CA ILE A 224 -31.64 7.17 -8.32
C ILE A 224 -31.17 6.12 -7.30
N VAL A 225 -31.20 6.45 -6.01
CA VAL A 225 -30.87 5.51 -4.93
C VAL A 225 -31.80 4.31 -4.96
N LEU A 226 -33.12 4.54 -5.00
CA LEU A 226 -34.11 3.46 -5.01
C LEU A 226 -33.89 2.50 -6.19
N ARG A 227 -33.75 3.03 -7.43
CA ARG A 227 -33.50 2.22 -8.64
C ARG A 227 -32.16 1.47 -8.59
N LYS A 228 -31.15 2.00 -7.92
CA LYS A 228 -29.82 1.37 -7.81
C LYS A 228 -29.83 0.17 -6.87
N TYR A 229 -30.62 0.21 -5.80
CA TYR A 229 -30.54 -0.78 -4.72
C TYR A 229 -31.72 -1.74 -4.62
N GLU A 230 -32.94 -1.32 -4.98
CA GLU A 230 -34.10 -2.23 -5.04
C GLU A 230 -33.95 -3.19 -6.21
N GLN A 231 -33.96 -4.49 -5.93
CA GLN A 231 -33.70 -5.54 -6.93
C GLN A 231 -34.96 -5.99 -7.67
N VAL A 232 -36.15 -5.69 -7.12
CA VAL A 232 -37.43 -6.08 -7.71
C VAL A 232 -38.02 -4.93 -8.52
N GLU A 233 -38.08 -5.09 -9.84
CA GLU A 233 -38.53 -4.04 -10.77
C GLU A 233 -39.98 -3.57 -10.49
N GLU A 234 -40.86 -4.45 -10.03
CA GLU A 234 -42.21 -4.08 -9.62
C GLU A 234 -42.19 -3.08 -8.45
N HIS A 235 -41.34 -3.29 -7.44
CA HIS A 235 -41.21 -2.38 -6.31
C HIS A 235 -40.64 -1.02 -6.74
N VAL A 236 -39.67 -1.03 -7.66
CA VAL A 236 -39.12 0.19 -8.27
C VAL A 236 -40.20 1.00 -8.98
N ASN A 237 -41.04 0.34 -9.78
CA ASN A 237 -42.15 0.98 -10.50
C ASN A 237 -43.23 1.52 -9.55
N GLN A 238 -43.39 0.91 -8.38
CA GLN A 238 -44.28 1.39 -7.32
C GLN A 238 -43.65 2.48 -6.44
N GLU A 239 -42.40 2.89 -6.69
CA GLU A 239 -41.66 3.86 -5.87
C GLU A 239 -41.51 3.40 -4.40
N LYS A 240 -41.27 2.10 -4.18
CA LYS A 240 -41.13 1.48 -2.85
C LYS A 240 -39.75 0.85 -2.68
N LEU A 241 -39.14 1.08 -1.52
CA LEU A 241 -37.86 0.48 -1.12
C LEU A 241 -38.07 -0.51 0.02
N TYR A 242 -37.80 -1.79 -0.21
CA TYR A 242 -37.92 -2.84 0.80
C TYR A 242 -36.63 -3.01 1.59
N TYR A 243 -36.70 -3.81 2.66
CA TYR A 243 -35.58 -4.01 3.58
C TYR A 243 -34.28 -4.45 2.90
N ASP A 244 -34.34 -5.38 1.94
CA ASP A 244 -33.13 -5.84 1.24
C ASP A 244 -32.48 -4.70 0.43
N GLY A 245 -33.29 -3.92 -0.29
CA GLY A 245 -32.80 -2.74 -1.01
C GLY A 245 -32.22 -1.68 -0.05
N PHE A 246 -32.88 -1.44 1.08
CA PHE A 246 -32.36 -0.53 2.12
C PHE A 246 -31.03 -1.03 2.71
N LEU A 247 -30.91 -2.32 3.03
CA LEU A 247 -29.68 -2.92 3.55
C LEU A 247 -28.53 -2.81 2.53
N ARG A 248 -28.81 -3.05 1.24
CA ARG A 248 -27.85 -2.85 0.15
C ARG A 248 -27.38 -1.39 0.07
N PHE A 249 -28.30 -0.43 0.17
CA PHE A 249 -27.96 1.00 0.24
C PHE A 249 -27.07 1.30 1.44
N MET A 250 -27.44 0.85 2.65
CA MET A 250 -26.70 1.12 3.88
C MET A 250 -25.26 0.58 3.83
N MET A 251 -25.00 -0.49 3.08
CA MET A 251 -23.69 -1.11 2.89
C MET A 251 -22.92 -0.58 1.67
N SER A 252 -23.47 0.38 0.93
CA SER A 252 -22.93 0.85 -0.34
C SER A 252 -22.00 2.06 -0.21
N GLU A 253 -21.38 2.43 -1.34
CA GLU A 253 -20.57 3.66 -1.46
C GLU A 253 -21.40 4.95 -1.33
N ASP A 254 -22.70 4.90 -1.68
CA ASP A 254 -23.61 6.05 -1.59
C ASP A 254 -23.96 6.37 -0.12
N ASN A 255 -23.56 5.49 0.81
CA ASN A 255 -23.70 5.65 2.25
C ASN A 255 -22.32 5.57 2.96
N ALA A 256 -21.25 6.00 2.29
CA ALA A 256 -19.91 5.99 2.87
C ALA A 256 -19.83 6.94 4.09
N PRO A 257 -19.11 6.56 5.16
CA PRO A 257 -18.94 7.41 6.35
C PRO A 257 -18.04 8.63 6.10
N MET A 258 -17.34 8.67 4.96
CA MET A 258 -16.38 9.69 4.58
C MET A 258 -16.77 10.30 3.23
N LEU A 259 -16.59 11.61 3.09
CA LEU A 259 -16.71 12.27 1.79
C LEU A 259 -15.48 11.94 0.93
N TYR A 260 -15.69 11.29 -0.22
CA TYR A 260 -14.60 10.90 -1.12
C TYR A 260 -13.76 12.10 -1.60
N ASP A 261 -14.36 13.28 -1.76
CA ASP A 261 -13.65 14.53 -2.09
C ASP A 261 -12.65 14.97 -1.01
N ARG A 262 -12.72 14.39 0.19
CA ARG A 262 -11.76 14.61 1.29
C ARG A 262 -10.68 13.55 1.42
N ILE A 263 -10.77 12.47 0.64
CA ILE A 263 -9.75 11.44 0.54
C ILE A 263 -8.71 11.83 -0.52
N GLU A 264 -9.16 12.49 -1.58
CA GLU A 264 -8.28 13.02 -2.62
C GLU A 264 -7.62 14.33 -2.17
N LEU A 265 -6.49 14.67 -2.81
CA LEU A 265 -5.76 15.90 -2.53
C LEU A 265 -6.65 17.12 -2.80
N ASN A 266 -7.07 17.79 -1.74
CA ASN A 266 -7.98 18.93 -1.79
C ASN A 266 -7.53 20.16 -0.98
N GLN A 267 -6.41 20.03 -0.26
CA GLN A 267 -5.85 21.10 0.54
C GLN A 267 -5.16 22.12 -0.38
N ASP A 268 -5.17 23.38 0.03
CA ASP A 268 -4.29 24.38 -0.56
C ASP A 268 -2.84 24.00 -0.25
N MET A 269 -2.02 23.79 -1.28
CA MET A 269 -0.62 23.37 -1.16
C MET A 269 0.37 24.51 -1.49
N ASP A 270 -0.13 25.75 -1.51
CA ASP A 270 0.62 26.98 -1.78
C ASP A 270 0.91 27.82 -0.52
N GLN A 271 0.46 27.41 0.67
CA GLN A 271 0.86 28.05 1.93
C GLN A 271 2.31 27.70 2.29
N PRO A 272 2.97 28.48 3.17
CA PRO A 272 4.31 28.16 3.65
C PRO A 272 4.40 26.77 4.28
N LEU A 273 5.54 26.08 4.13
CA LEU A 273 5.72 24.72 4.66
C LEU A 273 5.45 24.59 6.17
N SER A 274 5.60 25.67 6.94
CA SER A 274 5.31 25.75 8.38
C SER A 274 3.84 25.52 8.75
N ASP A 275 2.94 25.64 7.78
CA ASP A 275 1.50 25.67 8.02
C ASP A 275 0.87 24.26 7.89
N TYR A 276 1.69 23.26 7.58
CA TYR A 276 1.28 21.87 7.34
C TYR A 276 1.75 20.94 8.45
N LEU A 277 0.88 19.98 8.79
CA LEU A 277 1.30 18.80 9.53
C LEU A 277 2.01 17.84 8.57
N ILE A 278 3.29 17.56 8.84
CA ILE A 278 4.12 16.71 7.99
C ILE A 278 4.24 15.33 8.64
N ASN A 279 3.81 14.29 7.94
CA ASN A 279 3.97 12.90 8.36
C ASN A 279 5.47 12.58 8.53
N SER A 280 5.88 12.21 9.74
CA SER A 280 7.27 12.16 10.16
C SER A 280 7.59 10.86 10.90
N SER A 281 8.75 10.27 10.60
CA SER A 281 9.26 9.04 11.20
C SER A 281 10.51 9.34 12.04
N HIS A 282 10.59 8.69 13.19
CA HIS A 282 11.71 8.77 14.13
C HIS A 282 12.50 7.46 14.10
N ASN A 283 13.84 7.54 14.11
CA ASN A 283 14.76 6.41 13.95
C ASN A 283 14.32 5.44 12.85
N THR A 284 14.09 5.99 11.66
CA THR A 284 13.44 5.30 10.52
C THR A 284 14.10 3.96 10.18
N TYR A 285 15.40 3.83 10.41
CA TYR A 285 16.17 2.63 10.13
C TYR A 285 15.82 1.43 11.02
N LEU A 286 15.24 1.63 12.22
CA LEU A 286 14.97 0.53 13.16
C LEU A 286 13.68 -0.23 12.82
N THR A 287 13.75 -1.56 12.81
CA THR A 287 12.57 -2.43 12.60
C THR A 287 11.87 -2.82 13.91
N GLY A 288 12.43 -2.45 15.07
CA GLY A 288 11.91 -2.90 16.36
C GLY A 288 12.50 -2.15 17.56
N ARG A 289 13.25 -2.86 18.41
CA ARG A 289 13.74 -2.34 19.69
C ARG A 289 14.77 -1.21 19.49
N GLN A 290 14.76 -0.24 20.40
CA GLN A 290 15.77 0.83 20.46
C GLN A 290 17.15 0.31 20.91
N PHE A 291 17.22 -0.84 21.57
CA PHE A 291 18.47 -1.48 21.99
C PHE A 291 18.52 -2.91 21.46
N GLY A 292 19.64 -3.28 20.84
CA GLY A 292 19.80 -4.60 20.22
C GLY A 292 18.86 -4.84 19.03
N GLY A 293 18.33 -3.76 18.44
CA GLY A 293 17.40 -3.83 17.31
C GLY A 293 18.12 -4.02 15.97
N ARG A 294 17.39 -4.53 14.99
CA ARG A 294 17.87 -4.62 13.61
C ARG A 294 17.60 -3.30 12.88
N SER A 295 18.63 -2.79 12.22
CA SER A 295 18.52 -1.69 11.25
C SER A 295 18.23 -2.25 9.85
N SER A 296 17.47 -1.53 9.04
CA SER A 296 17.13 -1.98 7.69
C SER A 296 16.97 -0.84 6.71
N VAL A 297 17.59 -1.01 5.53
CA VAL A 297 17.39 -0.14 4.36
C VAL A 297 15.93 -0.19 3.88
N GLU A 298 15.29 -1.35 3.97
CA GLU A 298 13.91 -1.55 3.50
C GLU A 298 12.89 -0.71 4.27
N MET A 299 13.15 -0.38 5.54
CA MET A 299 12.27 0.49 6.32
C MET A 299 12.10 1.86 5.68
N TYR A 300 13.15 2.42 5.08
CA TYR A 300 13.04 3.70 4.37
C TYR A 300 12.10 3.62 3.17
N ARG A 301 12.16 2.51 2.41
CA ARG A 301 11.24 2.27 1.29
C ARG A 301 9.80 2.22 1.77
N GLN A 302 9.51 1.37 2.76
CA GLN A 302 8.15 1.18 3.28
C GLN A 302 7.57 2.46 3.87
N VAL A 303 8.36 3.19 4.66
CA VAL A 303 7.94 4.44 5.29
C VAL A 303 7.65 5.52 4.24
N LEU A 304 8.48 5.66 3.21
CA LEU A 304 8.24 6.62 2.13
C LEU A 304 7.03 6.23 1.26
N LEU A 305 6.86 4.94 0.94
CA LEU A 305 5.72 4.42 0.20
C LEU A 305 4.40 4.65 0.94
N SER A 306 4.41 4.61 2.28
CA SER A 306 3.24 4.96 3.11
C SER A 306 2.87 6.46 3.11
N GLY A 307 3.69 7.31 2.47
CA GLY A 307 3.47 8.75 2.37
C GLY A 307 4.17 9.57 3.45
N CYS A 308 5.04 8.99 4.28
CA CYS A 308 5.88 9.74 5.21
C CYS A 308 6.79 10.71 4.45
N ARG A 309 6.94 11.95 4.93
CA ARG A 309 7.66 13.05 4.27
C ARG A 309 8.83 13.59 5.09
N CYS A 310 9.05 13.11 6.31
CA CYS A 310 10.23 13.42 7.11
C CYS A 310 10.79 12.14 7.71
N ILE A 311 12.04 11.80 7.42
CA ILE A 311 12.70 10.56 7.85
C ILE A 311 14.04 10.87 8.50
N GLU A 312 14.48 9.99 9.40
CA GLU A 312 15.65 10.21 10.25
C GLU A 312 16.80 9.27 9.90
N LEU A 313 18.02 9.81 9.89
CA LEU A 313 19.26 9.11 9.56
C LEU A 313 20.33 9.41 10.63
N ASP A 314 20.63 8.43 11.47
CA ASP A 314 21.66 8.52 12.51
C ASP A 314 23.00 8.06 11.94
N CYS A 315 23.82 9.01 11.53
CA CYS A 315 25.02 8.77 10.74
C CYS A 315 26.26 8.64 11.63
N TRP A 316 26.98 7.53 11.50
CA TRP A 316 28.20 7.22 12.25
C TRP A 316 29.34 6.80 11.33
N ASP A 317 30.58 6.94 11.79
CA ASP A 317 31.74 6.37 11.10
C ASP A 317 31.75 4.84 11.26
N GLY A 318 31.82 4.09 10.15
CA GLY A 318 31.94 2.64 10.20
C GLY A 318 33.36 2.19 10.57
N THR A 319 33.46 1.37 11.61
CA THR A 319 34.74 0.99 12.23
C THR A 319 35.23 -0.42 11.86
N SER A 320 34.38 -1.25 11.27
CA SER A 320 34.69 -2.67 11.00
C SER A 320 33.80 -3.25 9.89
N GLY A 321 34.19 -4.40 9.35
CA GLY A 321 33.41 -5.15 8.36
C GLY A 321 33.24 -4.40 7.04
N VAL A 322 32.11 -4.63 6.37
CA VAL A 322 31.73 -4.01 5.08
C VAL A 322 31.61 -2.48 5.20
N GLY A 323 31.32 -1.96 6.39
CA GLY A 323 31.22 -0.53 6.65
C GLY A 323 32.54 0.16 7.00
N LYS A 324 33.68 -0.54 7.06
CA LYS A 324 34.95 0.08 7.46
C LYS A 324 35.31 1.23 6.51
N ASP A 325 35.63 2.40 7.08
CA ASP A 325 35.93 3.63 6.33
C ASP A 325 34.75 4.21 5.51
N GLU A 326 33.53 3.68 5.68
CA GLU A 326 32.30 4.18 5.07
C GLU A 326 31.38 4.81 6.14
N PRO A 327 30.54 5.80 5.77
CA PRO A 327 29.45 6.24 6.63
C PRO A 327 28.38 5.15 6.75
N ILE A 328 27.97 4.86 7.98
CA ILE A 328 26.92 3.89 8.33
C ILE A 328 25.75 4.58 9.02
N ILE A 329 24.62 3.88 9.11
CA ILE A 329 23.47 4.26 9.91
C ILE A 329 23.21 3.21 10.98
N THR A 330 23.12 3.65 12.24
CA THR A 330 22.87 2.79 13.40
C THR A 330 22.45 3.63 14.61
N HIS A 331 21.88 2.99 15.62
CA HIS A 331 21.63 3.64 16.91
C HIS A 331 22.89 3.50 17.78
N GLY A 332 23.68 4.58 17.85
CA GLY A 332 24.98 4.59 18.48
C GLY A 332 24.95 4.10 19.93
N LYS A 333 25.93 3.26 20.30
CA LYS A 333 26.08 2.68 21.66
C LYS A 333 24.89 1.82 22.12
N ALA A 334 23.96 1.46 21.23
CA ALA A 334 22.77 0.69 21.58
C ALA A 334 22.80 -0.78 21.11
N MET A 335 23.93 -1.26 20.58
CA MET A 335 24.11 -2.62 20.05
C MET A 335 23.15 -2.99 18.90
N CYS A 336 22.64 -2.01 18.16
CA CYS A 336 21.86 -2.27 16.95
C CYS A 336 22.77 -2.69 15.79
N THR A 337 22.19 -3.33 14.76
CA THR A 337 22.95 -3.65 13.55
C THR A 337 23.20 -2.41 12.70
N ASP A 338 24.22 -2.44 11.87
CA ASP A 338 24.61 -1.31 11.02
C ASP A 338 24.09 -1.53 9.59
N ILE A 339 23.79 -0.43 8.89
CA ILE A 339 23.50 -0.44 7.44
C ILE A 339 24.31 0.67 6.76
N LEU A 340 24.69 0.48 5.50
CA LEU A 340 25.46 1.48 4.77
C LEU A 340 24.61 2.72 4.47
N PHE A 341 25.17 3.91 4.70
CA PHE A 341 24.51 5.17 4.34
C PHE A 341 24.21 5.24 2.84
N LYS A 342 25.15 4.77 2.00
CA LYS A 342 25.01 4.74 0.53
C LYS A 342 23.74 4.01 0.08
N ASP A 343 23.48 2.84 0.67
CA ASP A 343 22.33 2.00 0.31
C ASP A 343 21.01 2.64 0.77
N VAL A 344 21.02 3.32 1.92
CA VAL A 344 19.87 4.10 2.38
C VAL A 344 19.56 5.26 1.43
N ILE A 345 20.57 6.01 0.97
CA ILE A 345 20.36 7.09 0.00
C ILE A 345 19.82 6.55 -1.34
N ALA A 346 20.31 5.39 -1.81
CA ALA A 346 19.76 4.74 -3.00
C ALA A 346 18.28 4.34 -2.82
N ALA A 347 17.94 3.71 -1.70
CA ALA A 347 16.56 3.33 -1.37
C ALA A 347 15.61 4.53 -1.27
N ILE A 348 16.08 5.65 -0.70
CA ILE A 348 15.32 6.91 -0.65
C ILE A 348 15.07 7.43 -2.07
N LYS A 349 16.09 7.46 -2.94
CA LYS A 349 15.93 7.91 -4.35
C LYS A 349 14.84 7.12 -5.07
N GLU A 350 14.83 5.81 -4.91
CA GLU A 350 13.86 4.91 -5.56
C GLU A 350 12.40 5.20 -5.15
N THR A 351 12.18 5.57 -3.88
CA THR A 351 10.84 5.55 -3.28
C THR A 351 10.31 6.92 -2.85
N ALA A 352 11.17 7.94 -2.75
CA ALA A 352 10.82 9.27 -2.23
C ALA A 352 9.55 9.85 -2.85
N PHE A 353 9.36 9.69 -4.17
CA PHE A 353 8.25 10.32 -4.89
C PHE A 353 7.27 9.34 -5.56
N VAL A 354 7.27 8.07 -5.16
CA VAL A 354 6.42 7.04 -5.78
C VAL A 354 4.94 7.25 -5.48
N THR A 355 4.60 7.55 -4.22
CA THR A 355 3.21 7.70 -3.75
C THR A 355 2.82 9.15 -3.44
N SER A 356 3.79 10.06 -3.34
CA SER A 356 3.55 11.49 -3.13
C SER A 356 4.62 12.33 -3.81
N VAL A 357 4.21 13.39 -4.51
CA VAL A 357 5.13 14.31 -5.23
C VAL A 357 5.70 15.42 -4.36
N TYR A 358 5.19 15.57 -3.13
CA TYR A 358 5.58 16.63 -2.20
C TYR A 358 6.94 16.37 -1.55
N PRO A 359 7.63 17.42 -1.07
CA PRO A 359 9.02 17.33 -0.63
C PRO A 359 9.26 16.30 0.47
N VAL A 360 10.47 15.74 0.49
CA VAL A 360 10.95 14.85 1.55
C VAL A 360 12.04 15.55 2.35
N ILE A 361 11.95 15.52 3.67
CA ILE A 361 12.92 16.08 4.61
C ILE A 361 13.74 14.94 5.22
N LEU A 362 15.06 15.03 5.13
CA LEU A 362 15.98 14.10 5.77
C LEU A 362 16.55 14.75 7.04
N SER A 363 16.17 14.23 8.20
CA SER A 363 16.69 14.64 9.51
C SER A 363 17.99 13.88 9.78
N PHE A 364 19.13 14.57 9.67
CA PHE A 364 20.44 13.95 9.91
C PHE A 364 20.86 14.16 11.37
N GLU A 365 21.06 13.07 12.10
CA GLU A 365 21.82 13.06 13.35
C GLU A 365 23.27 12.66 13.04
N ASN A 366 24.15 13.65 12.91
CA ASN A 366 25.48 13.45 12.34
C ASN A 366 26.57 13.31 13.42
N HIS A 367 27.19 12.13 13.48
CA HIS A 367 28.34 11.79 14.33
C HIS A 367 29.59 11.41 13.53
N CYS A 368 29.58 11.60 12.20
CA CYS A 368 30.68 11.22 11.31
C CYS A 368 31.86 12.20 11.41
N SER A 369 33.06 11.68 11.18
CA SER A 369 34.28 12.43 10.91
C SER A 369 34.16 13.32 9.66
N LYS A 370 35.02 14.36 9.53
CA LYS A 370 35.03 15.23 8.34
C LYS A 370 35.21 14.43 7.03
N LYS A 371 36.02 13.36 7.04
CA LYS A 371 36.22 12.46 5.89
C LYS A 371 34.89 11.84 5.44
N ASN A 372 34.14 11.24 6.36
CA ASN A 372 32.87 10.59 6.04
C ASN A 372 31.73 11.59 5.77
N GLN A 373 31.75 12.79 6.37
CA GLN A 373 30.82 13.85 6.00
C GLN A 373 30.96 14.25 4.52
N LEU A 374 32.20 14.32 4.00
CA LEU A 374 32.44 14.59 2.58
C LEU A 374 31.91 13.45 1.69
N LYS A 375 32.08 12.19 2.12
CA LYS A 375 31.48 11.02 1.43
C LYS A 375 29.96 11.09 1.43
N MET A 376 29.33 11.38 2.57
CA MET A 376 27.88 11.54 2.67
C MET A 376 27.36 12.63 1.72
N ALA A 377 28.03 13.79 1.68
CA ALA A 377 27.68 14.87 0.77
C ALA A 377 27.81 14.44 -0.70
N ALA A 378 28.90 13.75 -1.05
CA ALA A 378 29.10 13.21 -2.40
C ALA A 378 28.02 12.20 -2.79
N TYR A 379 27.66 11.27 -1.90
CA TYR A 379 26.57 10.32 -2.13
C TYR A 379 25.23 11.02 -2.34
N CYS A 380 24.87 11.98 -1.48
CA CYS A 380 23.65 12.76 -1.65
C CYS A 380 23.62 13.49 -3.00
N MET A 381 24.69 14.20 -3.37
CA MET A 381 24.74 14.94 -4.64
C MET A 381 24.70 14.01 -5.85
N LYS A 382 25.46 12.92 -5.85
CA LYS A 382 25.53 11.97 -6.97
C LYS A 382 24.23 11.18 -7.13
N ILE A 383 23.70 10.65 -6.04
CA ILE A 383 22.56 9.72 -6.09
C ILE A 383 21.26 10.51 -6.29
N PHE A 384 20.98 11.54 -5.49
CA PHE A 384 19.75 12.32 -5.63
C PHE A 384 19.76 13.23 -6.86
N GLY A 385 20.93 13.72 -7.29
CA GLY A 385 21.04 14.63 -8.43
C GLY A 385 20.10 15.83 -8.27
N ASP A 386 19.28 16.06 -9.29
CA ASP A 386 18.31 17.18 -9.32
C ASP A 386 17.20 17.09 -8.27
N MET A 387 16.98 15.92 -7.65
CA MET A 387 16.04 15.80 -6.53
C MET A 387 16.56 16.53 -5.30
N LEU A 388 17.87 16.65 -5.10
CA LEU A 388 18.43 17.36 -3.95
C LEU A 388 18.24 18.87 -4.11
N LEU A 389 17.63 19.52 -3.11
CA LEU A 389 17.61 20.98 -3.04
C LEU A 389 18.94 21.49 -2.50
N SER A 390 19.90 21.69 -3.40
CA SER A 390 21.28 22.07 -3.09
C SER A 390 21.49 23.57 -2.87
N SER A 391 20.52 24.41 -3.25
CA SER A 391 20.56 25.86 -3.07
C SER A 391 19.17 26.43 -2.77
N PRO A 392 19.07 27.58 -2.08
CA PRO A 392 17.80 28.25 -1.84
C PRO A 392 17.10 28.59 -3.15
N LEU A 393 15.77 28.58 -3.16
CA LEU A 393 14.99 29.09 -4.29
C LEU A 393 15.23 30.59 -4.43
N SER A 394 15.38 31.09 -5.65
CA SER A 394 15.54 32.52 -5.91
C SER A 394 14.37 33.37 -5.39
N SER A 395 13.17 32.78 -5.34
CA SER A 395 11.97 33.40 -4.77
C SER A 395 11.93 33.42 -3.24
N HIS A 396 12.76 32.62 -2.57
CA HIS A 396 12.79 32.47 -1.11
C HIS A 396 14.24 32.51 -0.61
N PRO A 397 14.90 33.67 -0.67
CA PRO A 397 16.24 33.83 -0.13
C PRO A 397 16.24 33.59 1.38
N LEU A 398 17.37 33.14 1.92
CA LEU A 398 17.52 32.82 3.35
C LEU A 398 17.74 34.10 4.18
N GLU A 399 16.75 34.99 4.18
CA GLU A 399 16.77 36.28 4.88
C GLU A 399 15.69 36.35 5.97
N PRO A 400 15.91 37.09 7.08
CA PRO A 400 14.90 37.26 8.12
C PRO A 400 13.60 37.83 7.57
N GLY A 401 12.47 37.21 7.94
CA GLY A 401 11.14 37.65 7.51
C GLY A 401 10.66 37.05 6.18
N VAL A 402 11.51 36.32 5.45
CA VAL A 402 11.08 35.55 4.28
C VAL A 402 10.44 34.23 4.75
N PRO A 403 9.19 33.91 4.35
CA PRO A 403 8.54 32.67 4.74
C PRO A 403 9.20 31.45 4.09
N LEU A 404 8.90 30.25 4.60
CA LEU A 404 9.31 29.01 3.93
C LEU A 404 8.56 28.86 2.59
N PRO A 405 9.20 28.25 1.56
CA PRO A 405 8.51 27.90 0.32
C PRO A 405 7.33 26.97 0.57
N SER A 406 6.37 26.97 -0.35
CA SER A 406 5.22 26.05 -0.28
C SER A 406 5.58 24.61 -0.68
N PRO A 407 4.79 23.61 -0.26
CA PRO A 407 4.92 22.24 -0.77
C PRO A 407 4.89 22.16 -2.30
N ASN A 408 4.06 22.98 -2.97
CA ASN A 408 3.99 23.04 -4.43
C ASN A 408 5.31 23.51 -5.07
N GLN A 409 5.97 24.49 -4.48
CA GLN A 409 7.26 25.00 -4.97
C GLN A 409 8.41 24.01 -4.77
N LEU A 410 8.26 23.07 -3.84
CA LEU A 410 9.26 22.07 -3.47
C LEU A 410 8.92 20.66 -3.99
N LYS A 411 8.02 20.53 -4.96
CA LYS A 411 7.68 19.24 -5.57
C LYS A 411 8.92 18.51 -6.11
N GLY A 412 9.03 17.23 -5.79
CA GLY A 412 10.15 16.39 -6.20
C GLY A 412 11.49 16.75 -5.56
N LYS A 413 11.50 17.58 -4.50
CA LYS A 413 12.72 18.01 -3.81
C LYS A 413 12.95 17.27 -2.49
N ILE A 414 14.21 16.95 -2.25
CA ILE A 414 14.74 16.38 -1.01
C ILE A 414 15.51 17.48 -0.29
N LEU A 415 15.10 17.75 0.95
CA LEU A 415 15.70 18.76 1.84
C LEU A 415 16.50 18.05 2.92
N ILE A 416 17.66 18.61 3.28
CA ILE A 416 18.50 18.08 4.36
C ILE A 416 18.38 19.00 5.58
N LYS A 417 17.90 18.45 6.69
CA LYS A 417 17.97 19.07 8.02
C LYS A 417 19.26 18.59 8.69
N SER A 418 20.25 19.47 8.78
CA SER A 418 21.48 19.24 9.55
C SER A 418 22.03 20.54 10.11
N LYS A 419 23.08 20.45 10.94
CA LYS A 419 23.80 21.62 11.47
C LYS A 419 24.49 22.35 10.32
N ARG A 420 24.41 23.69 10.30
CA ARG A 420 25.09 24.53 9.32
C ARG A 420 26.27 25.28 9.94
N LEU A 421 27.29 25.52 9.13
CA LEU A 421 28.39 26.41 9.47
C LEU A 421 27.97 27.87 9.27
N ASN A 422 28.82 28.80 9.70
CA ASN A 422 28.65 30.21 9.32
C ASN A 422 28.68 30.35 7.78
N PRO A 423 27.85 31.23 7.19
CA PRO A 423 27.68 31.31 5.73
C PRO A 423 28.99 31.48 4.93
N ASP A 424 29.93 32.29 5.43
CA ASP A 424 31.21 32.52 4.77
C ASP A 424 32.10 31.28 4.75
N VAL A 425 32.11 30.53 5.85
CA VAL A 425 32.88 29.28 5.99
C VAL A 425 32.24 28.19 5.12
N GLU A 426 30.92 28.10 5.13
CA GLU A 426 30.17 27.15 4.32
C GLU A 426 30.44 27.36 2.83
N LYS A 427 30.43 28.61 2.36
CA LYS A 427 30.75 28.93 0.95
C LYS A 427 32.16 28.49 0.58
N GLN A 428 33.15 28.77 1.44
CA GLN A 428 34.54 28.39 1.19
C GLN A 428 34.74 26.86 1.18
N GLU A 429 34.17 26.14 2.14
CA GLU A 429 34.26 24.68 2.21
C GLU A 429 33.53 24.02 1.03
N LEU A 430 32.37 24.54 0.61
CA LEU A 430 31.65 24.07 -0.57
C LEU A 430 32.47 24.28 -1.85
N GLU A 431 33.06 25.46 -2.04
CA GLU A 431 33.93 25.72 -3.20
C GLU A 431 35.14 24.78 -3.21
N GLN A 432 35.74 24.49 -2.05
CA GLN A 432 36.85 23.53 -1.95
C GLN A 432 36.41 22.10 -2.25
N PHE A 433 35.25 21.70 -1.74
CA PHE A 433 34.66 20.39 -2.00
C PHE A 433 34.40 20.18 -3.50
N LEU A 434 33.78 21.15 -4.17
CA LEU A 434 33.51 21.09 -5.60
C LEU A 434 34.79 21.13 -6.45
N LYS A 435 35.83 21.87 -6.01
CA LYS A 435 37.13 21.93 -6.71
C LYS A 435 37.94 20.64 -6.60
N LYS A 436 37.83 19.89 -5.51
CA LYS A 436 38.60 18.67 -5.26
C LYS A 436 38.05 17.43 -5.99
N GLY A 437 36.99 17.58 -6.79
CA GLY A 437 36.29 16.46 -7.39
C GLY A 437 35.44 15.71 -6.37
N GLN A 438 34.24 15.30 -6.77
CA GLN A 438 33.32 14.54 -5.92
C GLN A 438 33.81 13.08 -5.79
N LEU A 439 34.84 12.85 -4.98
CA LEU A 439 35.56 11.56 -4.84
C LEU A 439 36.23 11.11 -6.17
N ASP A 440 37.47 10.62 -6.07
CA ASP A 440 38.13 9.91 -7.18
C ASP A 440 37.23 8.74 -7.65
N GLU A 441 37.34 8.39 -8.94
CA GLU A 441 36.43 7.60 -9.80
C GLU A 441 36.01 6.18 -9.36
N ASP A 442 36.07 5.80 -8.08
CA ASP A 442 35.68 4.46 -7.59
C ASP A 442 34.22 4.39 -7.10
N VAL A 443 33.31 5.02 -7.84
CA VAL A 443 31.90 4.67 -7.72
C VAL A 443 31.57 3.82 -8.93
N GLU A 444 31.92 2.52 -8.82
CA GLU A 444 31.30 1.49 -9.64
C GLU A 444 29.78 1.75 -9.67
N GLU A 445 29.21 1.71 -10.87
CA GLU A 445 27.76 1.75 -11.06
C GLU A 445 27.15 0.80 -10.04
N VAL A 446 26.32 1.34 -9.15
CA VAL A 446 25.54 0.53 -8.22
C VAL A 446 24.66 -0.34 -9.11
N SER A 447 25.05 -1.59 -9.34
CA SER A 447 24.09 -2.60 -9.77
C SER A 447 22.96 -2.60 -8.76
N GLU A 448 21.72 -2.59 -9.21
CA GLU A 448 20.50 -2.51 -8.40
C GLU A 448 20.36 -3.65 -7.38
N ASN A 449 21.23 -3.79 -6.37
CA ASN A 449 21.09 -4.78 -5.30
C ASN A 449 21.97 -4.41 -4.08
N PRO A 450 21.39 -4.06 -2.92
CA PRO A 450 22.11 -4.09 -1.65
C PRO A 450 22.32 -5.54 -1.19
N GLU A 451 23.54 -5.88 -0.79
CA GLU A 451 23.87 -7.16 -0.14
C GLU A 451 23.10 -7.27 1.19
N VAL A 452 22.45 -8.41 1.41
CA VAL A 452 21.81 -8.74 2.68
C VAL A 452 22.90 -9.28 3.60
N ASP A 453 23.29 -8.49 4.61
CA ASP A 453 24.35 -8.86 5.54
C ASP A 453 23.91 -10.02 6.46
N GLU A 454 24.56 -11.18 6.33
CA GLU A 454 24.40 -12.35 7.20
C GLU A 454 25.34 -12.23 8.41
N THR A 455 24.80 -12.32 9.62
CA THR A 455 25.55 -12.88 10.76
C THR A 455 24.77 -14.05 11.35
N PRO A 456 25.44 -15.17 11.70
CA PRO A 456 24.76 -16.43 12.01
C PRO A 456 24.23 -16.42 13.44
N GLY A 457 22.95 -16.12 13.59
CA GLY A 457 22.17 -16.43 14.79
C GLY A 457 21.46 -17.77 14.57
N THR A 458 21.87 -18.80 15.30
CA THR A 458 21.15 -20.08 15.37
C THR A 458 19.78 -19.84 16.01
N ASP A 459 18.74 -19.71 15.20
CA ASP A 459 17.38 -20.11 15.56
C ASP A 459 16.62 -20.49 14.28
N SER A 460 16.29 -21.78 14.19
CA SER A 460 15.55 -22.36 13.08
C SER A 460 14.12 -21.82 13.05
N THR A 461 13.90 -20.79 12.26
CA THR A 461 12.59 -20.51 11.66
C THR A 461 12.79 -20.42 10.16
N THR A 462 12.16 -21.34 9.44
CA THR A 462 12.20 -21.42 7.97
C THR A 462 11.53 -20.19 7.37
N ASP A 463 12.33 -19.23 6.92
CA ASP A 463 11.88 -18.12 6.06
C ASP A 463 11.28 -18.71 4.78
N GLY A 464 9.96 -18.55 4.62
CA GLY A 464 9.19 -19.08 3.50
C GLY A 464 9.43 -18.30 2.21
N LYS A 465 10.59 -18.46 1.58
CA LYS A 465 10.85 -18.00 0.22
C LYS A 465 10.25 -19.01 -0.76
N CYS A 466 9.14 -18.65 -1.42
CA CYS A 466 8.45 -19.51 -2.38
C CYS A 466 8.59 -18.93 -3.80
N TYR A 467 9.08 -19.74 -4.74
CA TYR A 467 9.16 -19.38 -6.16
C TYR A 467 7.94 -19.94 -6.88
N ILE A 468 7.20 -19.08 -7.58
CA ILE A 468 5.98 -19.49 -8.28
C ILE A 468 6.13 -19.09 -9.74
N TYR A 469 6.11 -20.09 -10.61
CA TYR A 469 6.05 -19.92 -12.06
C TYR A 469 4.62 -19.64 -12.48
N ILE A 470 4.40 -18.57 -13.26
CA ILE A 470 3.09 -18.26 -13.81
C ILE A 470 3.26 -17.87 -15.25
N ASN A 471 2.47 -18.54 -16.08
CA ASN A 471 2.23 -18.07 -17.41
C ASN A 471 1.30 -16.85 -17.32
N MET A 472 1.87 -15.65 -17.41
CA MET A 472 1.13 -14.40 -17.24
C MET A 472 0.32 -14.12 -18.52
N PHE A 473 -0.95 -14.51 -18.52
CA PHE A 473 -1.83 -14.33 -19.68
C PHE A 473 -2.18 -12.86 -19.95
N LYS A 474 -2.40 -12.56 -21.23
CA LYS A 474 -2.53 -11.23 -21.83
C LYS A 474 -3.94 -10.64 -21.82
N GLU A 475 -4.80 -11.05 -20.90
CA GLU A 475 -6.19 -10.57 -20.85
C GLU A 475 -6.39 -9.65 -19.65
N LEU A 476 -6.19 -8.35 -19.89
CA LEU A 476 -6.64 -7.23 -19.04
C LEU A 476 -7.92 -6.63 -19.62
#